data_AF-A0A1T4MPZ8-F1
#
_entry.id   AF-A0A1T4MPZ8-F1
#
_cell.length_a   1.000
_cell.length_b   1.000
_cell.length_c   1.000
_cell.angle_alpha   90.00
_cell.angle_beta   90.00
_cell.angle_gamma   90.00
#
_symmetry.space_group_name_H-M   'P 1'
#
loop_
_entity.id
_entity.type
_entity.pdbx_description
1 polymer ?
#
loop_
_entity_poly.entity_id
_entity_poly.type
_entity_poly.pdbx_seq_one_letter_code
_entity_poly.pdbx_strand_id
1 'polypeptide(L)'
;MLIESCFDDESLIELFQNRSIDKLYEYTCLFRLVDIIQDIYDEDATAHVTFTTDKIYTISLSETNNGVTFSFPAKESLPQAKLLFQHSFTKRNNSSYSVNFEPDFTLQIFHDDIIYNYHFDAKFRVSNDSTSKNEDLVKMHGYRDGIKNTIGAFVLFPGDHPETHQISDKLPYECIGAFPLNFNSDNDDFLKNALSQIITYYAN
;
A
#
# COMPACT_ATOMS: atom_id res chain seq x y z
N MET A 1 29.66 -1.49 6.86
CA MET A 1 28.83 -2.32 5.98
C MET A 1 28.22 -1.34 5.00
N LEU A 2 28.70 -1.31 3.75
CA LEU A 2 28.14 -0.44 2.73
C LEU A 2 26.72 -0.95 2.47
N ILE A 3 25.73 -0.10 2.68
CA ILE A 3 24.38 -0.32 2.18
C ILE A 3 24.56 -0.32 0.67
N GLU A 4 24.62 -1.50 0.05
CA GLU A 4 24.33 -1.60 -1.38
C GLU A 4 22.88 -1.13 -1.49
N SER A 5 22.71 0.14 -1.86
CA SER A 5 21.46 0.62 -2.41
C SER A 5 20.98 -0.46 -3.35
N CYS A 6 19.76 -0.98 -3.16
CA CYS A 6 19.15 -1.96 -4.05
C CYS A 6 19.04 -1.47 -5.51
N PHE A 7 19.51 -0.26 -5.80
CA PHE A 7 19.22 0.56 -6.95
C PHE A 7 20.49 1.28 -7.42
N ASP A 8 20.94 0.95 -8.63
CA ASP A 8 21.94 1.73 -9.36
C ASP A 8 21.29 2.91 -10.11
N ASP A 9 22.08 3.95 -10.39
CA ASP A 9 21.62 5.16 -11.06
C ASP A 9 21.05 4.88 -12.46
N GLU A 10 21.53 3.84 -13.14
CA GLU A 10 21.05 3.44 -14.48
C GLU A 10 19.60 2.97 -14.44
N SER A 11 19.23 2.22 -13.40
CA SER A 11 17.88 1.69 -13.24
C SER A 11 16.85 2.77 -12.93
N LEU A 12 17.25 3.80 -12.18
CA LEU A 12 16.43 5.00 -11.97
C LEU A 12 16.19 5.76 -13.29
N ILE A 13 17.24 5.92 -14.11
CA ILE A 13 17.14 6.60 -15.41
C ILE A 13 16.21 5.84 -16.36
N GLU A 14 16.28 4.51 -16.41
CA GLU A 14 15.40 3.69 -17.24
C GLU A 14 13.92 3.81 -16.80
N LEU A 15 13.68 3.89 -15.49
CA LEU A 15 12.34 4.11 -14.91
C LEU A 15 11.75 5.44 -15.41
N PHE A 16 12.51 6.53 -15.32
CA PHE A 16 12.09 7.87 -15.72
C PHE A 16 11.88 8.02 -17.24
N GLN A 17 12.61 7.26 -18.05
CA GLN A 17 12.51 7.35 -19.52
C GLN A 17 11.34 6.56 -20.11
N ASN A 18 10.93 5.46 -19.46
CA ASN A 18 10.05 4.46 -20.08
C ASN A 18 8.68 4.27 -19.41
N ARG A 19 8.39 4.94 -18.28
CA ARG A 19 7.11 4.79 -17.54
C ARG A 19 6.27 6.06 -17.58
N SER A 20 4.94 5.91 -17.49
CA SER A 20 4.04 7.04 -17.31
C SER A 20 4.25 7.69 -15.94
N ILE A 21 3.92 8.99 -15.83
CA ILE A 21 4.04 9.73 -14.56
C ILE A 21 3.24 9.08 -13.43
N ASP A 22 2.08 8.49 -13.76
CA ASP A 22 1.25 7.76 -12.81
C ASP A 22 1.98 6.54 -12.25
N LYS A 23 2.71 5.79 -13.10
CA LYS A 23 3.45 4.61 -12.67
C LYS A 23 4.69 4.97 -11.86
N LEU A 24 5.35 6.08 -12.19
CA LEU A 24 6.44 6.63 -11.36
C LEU A 24 5.94 7.04 -9.98
N TYR A 25 4.75 7.64 -9.92
CA TYR A 25 4.12 7.99 -8.66
C TYR A 25 3.71 6.75 -7.85
N GLU A 26 3.18 5.70 -8.49
CA GLU A 26 2.90 4.42 -7.83
C GLU A 26 4.16 3.82 -7.19
N TYR A 27 5.30 3.78 -7.91
CA TYR A 27 6.56 3.32 -7.33
C TYR A 27 7.06 4.23 -6.21
N THR A 28 6.86 5.54 -6.34
CA THR A 28 7.15 6.49 -5.25
C THR A 28 6.35 6.09 -4.01
N CYS A 29 5.03 5.95 -4.12
CA CYS A 29 4.18 5.52 -3.01
C CYS A 29 4.63 4.19 -2.39
N LEU A 30 5.06 3.22 -3.19
CA LEU A 30 5.61 1.96 -2.69
C LEU A 30 6.76 2.20 -1.73
N PHE A 31 7.77 2.97 -2.15
CA PHE A 31 8.96 3.23 -1.34
C PHE A 31 8.61 4.00 -0.07
N ARG A 32 7.80 5.05 -0.19
CA ARG A 32 7.38 5.86 0.96
C ARG A 32 6.58 5.02 1.97
N LEU A 33 5.68 4.14 1.51
CA LEU A 33 4.94 3.23 2.39
C LEU A 33 5.87 2.25 3.11
N VAL A 34 6.85 1.68 2.41
CA VAL A 34 7.82 0.76 3.00
C VAL A 34 8.65 1.50 4.05
N ASP A 35 9.16 2.70 3.76
CA ASP A 35 9.91 3.54 4.70
C ASP A 35 9.09 3.83 5.97
N ILE A 36 7.83 4.24 5.83
CA ILE A 36 6.94 4.54 6.95
C ILE A 36 6.72 3.30 7.83
N ILE A 37 6.47 2.13 7.23
CA ILE A 37 6.22 0.90 8.00
C ILE A 37 7.51 0.40 8.66
N GLN A 38 8.67 0.51 8.00
CA GLN A 38 9.97 0.21 8.60
C GLN A 38 10.24 1.06 9.84
N ASP A 39 9.93 2.35 9.76
CA ASP A 39 10.07 3.28 10.90
C ASP A 39 9.11 2.95 12.05
N ILE A 40 7.90 2.45 11.76
CA ILE A 40 6.96 1.95 12.78
C ILE A 40 7.49 0.69 13.46
N TYR A 41 8.08 -0.23 12.68
CA TYR A 41 8.63 -1.47 13.21
C TYR A 41 10.02 -1.29 13.83
N ASP A 42 10.74 -0.20 13.58
CA ASP A 42 12.17 -0.04 13.90
C ASP A 42 13.00 -1.23 13.37
N GLU A 43 12.73 -1.63 12.13
CA GLU A 43 13.39 -2.76 11.47
C GLU A 43 13.36 -2.63 9.96
N ASP A 44 14.40 -3.15 9.31
CA ASP A 44 14.44 -3.20 7.85
C ASP A 44 13.43 -4.23 7.31
N ALA A 45 12.67 -3.84 6.28
CA ALA A 45 11.68 -4.71 5.68
C ALA A 45 12.37 -5.90 5.00
N THR A 46 11.92 -7.13 5.30
CA THR A 46 12.37 -8.30 4.54
C THR A 46 11.51 -8.41 3.29
N ALA A 47 12.05 -7.94 2.15
CA ALA A 47 11.39 -8.09 0.86
C ALA A 47 11.47 -9.55 0.39
N HIS A 48 10.31 -10.19 0.21
CA HIS A 48 10.21 -11.45 -0.52
C HIS A 48 9.69 -11.14 -1.92
N VAL A 49 10.63 -10.98 -2.84
CA VAL A 49 10.31 -10.82 -4.26
C VAL A 49 10.38 -12.19 -4.93
N THR A 50 9.30 -12.63 -5.56
CA THR A 50 9.36 -13.79 -6.45
C THR A 50 9.92 -13.29 -7.78
N PHE A 51 11.25 -13.16 -7.88
CA PHE A 51 11.90 -12.69 -9.11
C PHE A 51 11.79 -13.76 -10.21
N THR A 52 11.38 -13.34 -11.41
CA THR A 52 11.74 -14.03 -12.67
C THR A 52 12.93 -13.38 -13.38
N THR A 53 13.36 -12.19 -12.95
CA THR A 53 14.51 -11.45 -13.52
C THR A 53 15.20 -10.59 -12.45
N ASP A 54 16.54 -10.53 -12.51
CA ASP A 54 17.48 -9.97 -11.51
C ASP A 54 17.48 -8.43 -11.34
N LYS A 55 16.43 -7.72 -11.74
CA LYS A 55 16.35 -6.25 -11.60
C LYS A 55 15.00 -5.83 -11.04
N ILE A 56 15.02 -5.18 -9.88
CA ILE A 56 13.83 -4.72 -9.13
C ILE A 56 12.98 -3.72 -9.94
N TYR A 57 13.55 -3.08 -10.97
CA TYR A 57 12.83 -2.13 -11.82
C TYR A 57 12.43 -2.69 -13.20
N THR A 58 13.10 -3.77 -13.62
CA THR A 58 12.68 -4.59 -14.76
C THR A 58 11.71 -5.66 -14.25
N ILE A 59 10.67 -5.23 -13.53
CA ILE A 59 9.55 -6.11 -13.18
C ILE A 59 8.76 -6.34 -14.47
N SER A 60 9.24 -7.25 -15.32
CA SER A 60 8.34 -8.10 -16.09
C SER A 60 7.73 -9.08 -15.09
N LEU A 61 6.63 -8.62 -14.47
CA LEU A 61 5.74 -9.39 -13.61
C LEU A 61 5.50 -10.74 -14.30
N SER A 62 6.08 -11.82 -13.77
CA SER A 62 5.74 -13.14 -14.29
C SER A 62 4.27 -13.42 -14.02
N GLU A 63 3.64 -14.09 -14.99
CA GLU A 63 2.24 -14.52 -15.00
C GLU A 63 1.91 -15.60 -13.94
N THR A 64 2.50 -15.50 -12.76
CA THR A 64 2.19 -16.31 -11.59
C THR A 64 1.74 -15.40 -10.44
N ASN A 65 0.59 -14.75 -10.62
CA ASN A 65 -0.42 -14.36 -9.62
C ASN A 65 -0.04 -13.61 -8.31
N ASN A 66 1.21 -13.23 -8.02
CA ASN A 66 1.57 -12.94 -6.62
C ASN A 66 2.31 -11.63 -6.29
N GLY A 67 2.39 -10.66 -7.21
CA GLY A 67 2.88 -9.30 -6.89
C GLY A 67 4.24 -9.26 -6.17
N VAL A 68 4.53 -8.15 -5.48
CA VAL A 68 5.69 -8.04 -4.56
C VAL A 68 5.18 -8.02 -3.13
N THR A 69 5.85 -8.72 -2.21
CA THR A 69 5.47 -8.76 -0.78
C THR A 69 6.63 -8.34 0.11
N PHE A 70 6.38 -7.39 1.00
CA PHE A 70 7.29 -6.99 2.07
C PHE A 70 6.74 -7.52 3.39
N SER A 71 7.55 -8.29 4.13
CA SER A 71 7.15 -8.89 5.40
C SER A 71 7.75 -8.14 6.58
N PHE A 72 6.93 -7.90 7.59
CA PHE A 72 7.30 -7.32 8.87
C PHE A 72 7.00 -8.35 9.97
N PRO A 73 8.02 -8.90 10.65
CA PRO A 73 7.83 -9.93 11.66
C PRO A 73 7.12 -9.37 12.90
N ALA A 74 6.43 -10.24 13.64
CA ALA A 74 5.84 -9.87 14.92
C ALA A 74 6.93 -9.51 15.94
N LYS A 75 6.67 -8.49 16.76
CA LYS A 75 7.50 -8.06 17.90
C LYS A 75 6.66 -8.07 19.19
N GLU A 76 7.29 -7.86 20.35
CA GLU A 76 6.60 -7.86 21.65
C GLU A 76 5.37 -6.95 21.71
N SER A 77 5.35 -5.85 20.95
CA SER A 77 4.26 -4.88 20.91
C SER A 77 3.76 -4.57 19.50
N LEU A 78 4.03 -5.43 18.51
CA LEU A 78 3.60 -5.23 17.12
C LEU A 78 3.20 -6.57 16.48
N PRO A 79 2.05 -6.64 15.80
CA PRO A 79 1.60 -7.85 15.11
C PRO A 79 2.52 -8.18 13.92
N GLN A 80 2.38 -9.39 13.38
CA GLN A 80 2.92 -9.67 12.05
C GLN A 80 2.15 -8.85 11.00
N ALA A 81 2.87 -8.24 10.06
CA ALA A 81 2.27 -7.52 8.94
C ALA A 81 2.93 -7.85 7.60
N LYS A 82 2.19 -7.63 6.50
CA LYS A 82 2.71 -7.71 5.14
C LYS A 82 2.20 -6.55 4.30
N LEU A 83 3.08 -5.93 3.52
CA LEU A 83 2.70 -5.01 2.46
C LEU A 83 2.76 -5.73 1.11
N LEU A 84 1.61 -5.86 0.46
CA LEU A 84 1.46 -6.41 -0.88
C LEU A 84 1.45 -5.28 -1.90
N PHE A 85 2.11 -5.48 -3.04
CA PHE A 85 2.13 -4.56 -4.18
C PHE A 85 1.65 -5.25 -5.45
N GLN A 86 0.67 -4.66 -6.14
CA GLN A 86 0.01 -5.19 -7.35
C GLN A 86 -0.46 -6.64 -7.16
N HIS A 87 -1.28 -6.87 -6.12
CA HIS A 87 -1.79 -8.20 -5.78
C HIS A 87 -3.29 -8.32 -6.12
N SER A 88 -3.65 -9.30 -6.95
CA SER A 88 -5.04 -9.50 -7.38
C SER A 88 -5.86 -10.31 -6.36
N PHE A 89 -6.99 -9.75 -5.94
CA PHE A 89 -8.01 -10.38 -5.10
C PHE A 89 -9.14 -10.92 -5.99
N THR A 90 -9.32 -12.23 -6.04
CA THR A 90 -10.24 -12.89 -6.98
C THR A 90 -11.15 -13.89 -6.26
N LYS A 91 -12.21 -14.32 -6.94
CA LYS A 91 -13.00 -15.47 -6.47
C LYS A 91 -12.17 -16.77 -6.44
N ARG A 92 -11.22 -16.91 -7.38
CA ARG A 92 -10.41 -18.13 -7.54
C ARG A 92 -9.46 -18.35 -6.36
N ASN A 93 -8.88 -17.29 -5.80
CA ASN A 93 -8.07 -17.34 -4.58
C ASN A 93 -8.91 -17.10 -3.30
N ASN A 94 -10.25 -17.18 -3.40
CA ASN A 94 -11.21 -17.06 -2.30
C ASN A 94 -11.06 -15.77 -1.46
N SER A 95 -10.53 -14.70 -2.05
CA SER A 95 -10.23 -13.45 -1.35
C SER A 95 -11.19 -12.31 -1.71
N SER A 96 -12.00 -12.47 -2.77
CA SER A 96 -13.07 -11.56 -3.16
C SER A 96 -14.45 -12.25 -3.17
N TYR A 97 -15.51 -11.49 -2.88
CA TYR A 97 -16.89 -11.96 -2.88
C TYR A 97 -17.51 -12.04 -4.29
N SER A 98 -17.14 -11.15 -5.21
CA SER A 98 -17.90 -10.92 -6.45
C SER A 98 -17.05 -10.84 -7.72
N VAL A 99 -16.09 -9.92 -7.78
CA VAL A 99 -15.29 -9.59 -8.97
C VAL A 99 -13.79 -9.60 -8.65
N ASN A 100 -12.95 -9.49 -9.67
CA ASN A 100 -11.53 -9.33 -9.45
C ASN A 100 -11.22 -7.88 -9.07
N PHE A 101 -10.45 -7.70 -8.00
CA PHE A 101 -9.92 -6.40 -7.58
C PHE A 101 -8.40 -6.45 -7.54
N GLU A 102 -7.77 -5.31 -7.80
CA GLU A 102 -6.31 -5.19 -7.80
C GLU A 102 -5.93 -3.81 -7.25
N PRO A 103 -5.97 -3.64 -5.92
CA PRO A 103 -5.39 -2.46 -5.29
C PRO A 103 -3.89 -2.39 -5.57
N ASP A 104 -3.36 -1.18 -5.74
CA ASP A 104 -1.92 -0.98 -5.93
C ASP A 104 -1.15 -1.49 -4.72
N PHE A 105 -1.65 -1.21 -3.51
CA PHE A 105 -1.07 -1.70 -2.26
C PHE A 105 -2.11 -2.30 -1.33
N THR A 106 -1.70 -3.28 -0.54
CA THR A 106 -2.50 -3.80 0.56
C THR A 106 -1.63 -4.07 1.78
N LEU A 107 -1.92 -3.41 2.89
CA LEU A 107 -1.38 -3.76 4.20
C LEU A 107 -2.25 -4.84 4.83
N GLN A 108 -1.64 -5.99 5.09
CA GLN A 108 -2.24 -7.10 5.82
C GLN A 108 -1.72 -7.13 7.23
N ILE A 109 -2.62 -7.15 8.21
CA ILE A 109 -2.30 -7.36 9.62
C ILE A 109 -2.82 -8.72 10.06
N PHE A 110 -1.96 -9.53 10.66
CA PHE A 110 -2.28 -10.88 11.14
C PHE A 110 -2.58 -10.82 12.64
N HIS A 111 -3.82 -11.15 13.02
CA HIS A 111 -4.30 -11.09 14.40
C HIS A 111 -5.43 -12.10 14.62
N ASP A 112 -5.35 -12.91 15.68
CA ASP A 112 -6.35 -13.94 16.04
C ASP A 112 -6.79 -14.86 14.89
N ASP A 113 -5.82 -15.41 14.13
CA ASP A 113 -6.04 -16.23 12.93
C ASP A 113 -6.81 -15.54 11.79
N ILE A 114 -7.08 -14.23 11.91
CA ILE A 114 -7.72 -13.39 10.91
C ILE A 114 -6.67 -12.49 10.26
N ILE A 115 -6.82 -12.31 8.94
CA ILE A 115 -6.04 -11.35 8.16
C ILE A 115 -6.92 -10.14 7.91
N TYR A 116 -6.55 -8.99 8.48
CA TYR A 116 -7.22 -7.70 8.29
C TYR A 116 -6.53 -6.94 7.16
N ASN A 117 -7.30 -6.48 6.17
CA ASN A 117 -6.77 -5.81 4.98
C ASN A 117 -7.08 -4.31 5.00
N TYR A 118 -6.06 -3.50 4.70
CA TYR A 118 -6.18 -2.08 4.40
C TYR A 118 -5.62 -1.83 3.01
N HIS A 119 -6.43 -1.27 2.10
CA HIS A 119 -6.05 -1.11 0.70
C HIS A 119 -5.68 0.33 0.37
N PHE A 120 -4.73 0.49 -0.55
CA PHE A 120 -4.28 1.78 -1.02
C PHE A 120 -4.17 1.80 -2.55
N ASP A 121 -4.54 2.92 -3.16
CA ASP A 121 -4.45 3.14 -4.60
C ASP A 121 -3.73 4.47 -4.85
N ALA A 122 -2.65 4.44 -5.63
CA ALA A 122 -1.87 5.63 -5.94
C ALA A 122 -2.55 6.42 -7.08
N LYS A 123 -2.79 7.70 -6.83
CA LYS A 123 -3.36 8.59 -7.83
C LYS A 123 -2.57 9.89 -7.94
N PHE A 124 -1.77 9.98 -9.00
CA PHE A 124 -1.07 11.22 -9.32
C PHE A 124 -2.05 12.24 -9.91
N ARG A 125 -2.23 13.37 -9.23
CA ARG A 125 -3.02 14.50 -9.72
C ARG A 125 -2.36 15.80 -9.30
N VAL A 126 -2.18 16.70 -10.26
CA VAL A 126 -1.70 18.07 -10.02
C VAL A 126 -2.87 19.06 -9.92
N SER A 127 -4.06 18.68 -10.44
CA SER A 127 -5.29 19.48 -10.40
C SER A 127 -6.31 18.95 -9.39
N ASN A 128 -7.02 19.88 -8.74
CA ASN A 128 -8.10 19.60 -7.79
C ASN A 128 -9.46 19.37 -8.49
N ASP A 129 -9.55 18.37 -9.39
CA ASP A 129 -10.82 18.01 -10.03
C ASP A 129 -11.70 17.15 -9.12
N SER A 130 -12.85 17.70 -8.69
CA SER A 130 -13.77 17.07 -7.73
C SER A 130 -14.48 15.83 -8.27
N THR A 131 -14.74 15.76 -9.58
CA THR A 131 -15.41 14.61 -10.20
C THR A 131 -14.56 13.35 -10.11
N SER A 132 -13.25 13.48 -10.36
CA SER A 132 -12.29 12.39 -10.27
C SER A 132 -12.06 11.92 -8.83
N LYS A 133 -12.29 12.78 -7.82
CA LYS A 133 -12.27 12.38 -6.40
C LYS A 133 -13.44 11.46 -6.06
N ASN A 134 -14.64 11.75 -6.58
CA ASN A 134 -15.81 10.89 -6.36
C ASN A 134 -15.64 9.49 -6.97
N GLU A 135 -15.07 9.39 -8.17
CA GLU A 135 -14.80 8.11 -8.82
C GLU A 135 -13.84 7.25 -8.01
N ASP A 136 -12.79 7.83 -7.43
CA ASP A 136 -11.88 7.09 -6.58
C ASP A 136 -12.55 6.62 -5.28
N LEU A 137 -13.40 7.45 -4.65
CA LEU A 137 -14.14 7.04 -3.45
C LEU A 137 -15.10 5.87 -3.74
N VAL A 138 -15.74 5.86 -4.92
CA VAL A 138 -16.55 4.72 -5.37
C VAL A 138 -15.68 3.46 -5.54
N LYS A 139 -14.47 3.62 -6.09
CA LYS A 139 -13.50 2.51 -6.19
C LYS A 139 -13.11 2.00 -4.79
N MET A 140 -12.89 2.88 -3.81
CA MET A 140 -12.56 2.51 -2.44
C MET A 140 -13.71 1.77 -1.74
N HIS A 141 -14.97 2.16 -1.98
CA HIS A 141 -16.13 1.36 -1.55
C HIS A 141 -16.13 -0.04 -2.17
N GLY A 142 -15.80 -0.13 -3.47
CA GLY A 142 -15.68 -1.41 -4.17
C GLY A 142 -14.66 -2.34 -3.52
N TYR A 143 -13.48 -1.84 -3.15
CA TYR A 143 -12.48 -2.61 -2.41
C TYR A 143 -12.99 -3.05 -1.04
N ARG A 144 -13.50 -2.09 -0.24
CA ARG A 144 -14.00 -2.35 1.11
C ARG A 144 -15.08 -3.43 1.15
N ASP A 145 -16.06 -3.36 0.25
CA ASP A 145 -17.21 -4.24 0.27
C ASP A 145 -16.98 -5.53 -0.55
N GLY A 146 -16.06 -5.49 -1.50
CA GLY A 146 -15.81 -6.57 -2.45
C GLY A 146 -14.70 -7.54 -2.04
N ILE A 147 -13.72 -7.09 -1.25
CA ILE A 147 -12.58 -7.90 -0.79
C ILE A 147 -12.82 -8.33 0.66
N LYS A 148 -12.56 -9.60 0.97
CA LYS A 148 -12.79 -10.17 2.31
C LYS A 148 -11.89 -9.53 3.36
N ASN A 149 -12.44 -9.39 4.57
CA ASN A 149 -11.75 -8.85 5.74
C ASN A 149 -11.11 -7.47 5.53
N THR A 150 -11.66 -6.68 4.61
CA THR A 150 -11.22 -5.31 4.39
C THR A 150 -11.81 -4.40 5.44
N ILE A 151 -10.96 -3.63 6.12
CA ILE A 151 -11.38 -2.66 7.13
C ILE A 151 -11.41 -1.25 6.56
N GLY A 152 -10.37 -0.86 5.81
CA GLY A 152 -10.28 0.46 5.19
C GLY A 152 -9.70 0.43 3.78
N ALA A 153 -10.04 1.44 2.98
CA ALA A 153 -9.53 1.61 1.63
C ALA A 153 -9.29 3.09 1.33
N PHE A 154 -8.08 3.44 0.88
CA PHE A 154 -7.63 4.81 0.77
C PHE A 154 -6.96 5.13 -0.55
N VAL A 155 -7.10 6.38 -1.00
CA VAL A 155 -6.31 6.93 -2.10
C VAL A 155 -5.04 7.57 -1.54
N LEU A 156 -3.90 7.31 -2.17
CA LEU A 156 -2.64 8.02 -1.93
C LEU A 156 -2.46 9.05 -3.03
N PHE A 157 -2.25 10.31 -2.69
CA PHE A 157 -2.13 11.39 -3.66
C PHE A 157 -1.10 12.44 -3.23
N PRO A 158 -0.45 13.17 -4.16
CA PRO A 158 0.37 14.31 -3.81
C PRO A 158 -0.51 15.42 -3.23
N GLY A 159 -0.25 15.86 -2.01
CA GLY A 159 -1.13 16.79 -1.30
C GLY A 159 -0.65 17.16 0.09
N ASP A 160 -1.50 17.90 0.81
CA ASP A 160 -1.17 18.49 2.11
C ASP A 160 -2.07 18.00 3.27
N HIS A 161 -3.28 17.55 2.98
CA HIS A 161 -4.24 17.16 4.00
C HIS A 161 -4.98 15.86 3.66
N PRO A 162 -5.25 15.00 4.66
CA PRO A 162 -6.08 13.82 4.45
C PRO A 162 -7.56 14.19 4.39
N GLU A 163 -8.34 13.35 3.71
CA GLU A 163 -9.80 13.42 3.68
C GLU A 163 -10.35 12.03 3.99
N THR A 164 -10.96 11.84 5.16
CA THR A 164 -11.48 10.53 5.59
C THR A 164 -12.96 10.59 5.90
N HIS A 165 -13.69 9.57 5.48
CA HIS A 165 -15.13 9.39 5.75
C HIS A 165 -15.32 8.19 6.66
N GLN A 166 -15.37 8.44 7.97
CA GLN A 166 -15.60 7.40 8.98
C GLN A 166 -16.95 6.70 8.80
N ILE A 167 -16.94 5.38 8.93
CA ILE A 167 -18.14 4.53 8.83
C ILE A 167 -18.53 4.01 10.21
N SER A 168 -17.55 3.60 11.01
CA SER A 168 -17.73 3.02 12.34
C SER A 168 -16.46 3.24 13.18
N ASP A 169 -16.62 3.23 14.51
CA ASP A 169 -15.55 3.42 15.49
C ASP A 169 -15.08 2.10 16.14
N LYS A 170 -15.47 0.95 15.59
CA LYS A 170 -15.16 -0.37 16.18
C LYS A 170 -13.72 -0.82 15.92
N LEU A 171 -13.22 -0.53 14.73
CA LEU A 171 -11.86 -0.85 14.30
C LEU A 171 -11.13 0.43 13.88
N PRO A 172 -9.80 0.51 14.07
CA PRO A 172 -9.02 1.68 13.66
C PRO A 172 -9.15 1.89 12.16
N TYR A 173 -9.50 3.11 11.75
CA TYR A 173 -9.64 3.46 10.33
C TYR A 173 -10.58 2.52 9.54
N GLU A 174 -11.68 2.11 10.18
CA GLU A 174 -12.85 1.52 9.52
C GLU A 174 -13.59 2.59 8.68
N CYS A 175 -12.94 3.00 7.60
CA CYS A 175 -13.34 4.14 6.78
C CYS A 175 -12.83 4.00 5.33
N ILE A 176 -13.35 4.88 4.47
CA ILE A 176 -12.68 5.16 3.19
C ILE A 176 -12.17 6.59 3.21
N GLY A 177 -11.19 6.89 2.36
CA GLY A 177 -10.68 8.25 2.27
C GLY A 177 -9.47 8.40 1.38
N ALA A 178 -8.69 9.42 1.67
CA ALA A 178 -7.46 9.74 0.97
C ALA A 178 -6.43 10.29 1.96
N PHE A 179 -5.16 9.91 1.77
CA PHE A 179 -4.02 10.43 2.53
C PHE A 179 -3.01 11.08 1.58
N PRO A 180 -2.41 12.21 1.99
CA PRO A 180 -1.30 12.78 1.24
C PRO A 180 -0.09 11.85 1.32
N LEU A 181 0.55 11.60 0.18
CA LEU A 181 1.84 10.93 0.10
C LEU A 181 2.64 11.54 -1.05
N ASN A 182 3.60 12.39 -0.69
CA ASN A 182 4.38 13.16 -1.64
C ASN A 182 5.64 12.41 -2.10
N PHE A 183 6.34 12.96 -3.11
CA PHE A 183 7.63 12.43 -3.55
C PHE A 183 8.72 12.54 -2.48
N ASN A 184 8.57 13.49 -1.56
CA ASN A 184 9.38 13.67 -0.39
C ASN A 184 8.59 13.27 0.87
N SER A 185 9.15 13.57 2.05
CA SER A 185 8.52 13.32 3.35
C SER A 185 7.62 14.41 3.88
N ASP A 186 7.18 15.31 3.01
CA ASP A 186 6.21 16.31 3.41
C ASP A 186 4.85 15.63 3.65
N ASN A 187 4.25 15.89 4.81
CA ASN A 187 2.92 15.42 5.23
C ASN A 187 2.77 13.90 5.44
N ASP A 188 3.88 13.16 5.44
CA ASP A 188 3.92 11.74 5.80
C ASP A 188 3.30 11.43 7.16
N ASP A 189 3.43 12.35 8.11
CA ASP A 189 2.95 12.20 9.47
C ASP A 189 1.46 11.83 9.52
N PHE A 190 0.64 12.27 8.56
CA PHE A 190 -0.77 11.89 8.52
C PHE A 190 -0.94 10.38 8.30
N LEU A 191 -0.26 9.83 7.30
CA LEU A 191 -0.33 8.40 6.99
C LEU A 191 0.41 7.58 8.03
N LYS A 192 1.60 8.02 8.48
CA LYS A 192 2.38 7.36 9.52
C LYS A 192 1.59 7.24 10.82
N ASN A 193 0.92 8.30 11.27
CA ASN A 193 0.09 8.26 12.47
C ASN A 193 -1.08 7.28 12.30
N ALA A 194 -1.73 7.27 11.13
CA ALA A 194 -2.80 6.33 10.83
C ALA A 194 -2.34 4.87 10.87
N LEU A 195 -1.25 4.56 10.16
CA LEU A 195 -0.66 3.23 10.13
C LEU A 195 -0.18 2.79 11.52
N SER A 196 0.42 3.70 12.30
CA SER A 196 0.85 3.41 13.67
C SER A 196 -0.33 3.01 14.56
N GLN A 197 -1.45 3.73 14.47
CA GLN A 197 -2.68 3.40 15.21
C GLN A 197 -3.27 2.05 14.75
N ILE A 198 -3.33 1.81 13.44
CA ILE A 198 -3.80 0.55 12.86
C ILE A 198 -2.96 -0.62 13.39
N ILE A 199 -1.64 -0.56 13.21
CA ILE A 199 -0.73 -1.65 13.56
C ILE A 199 -0.74 -1.91 15.06
N THR A 200 -0.65 -0.86 15.88
CA THR A 200 -0.60 -0.99 17.35
C THR A 200 -1.90 -1.52 17.94
N TYR A 201 -3.05 -1.24 17.31
CA TYR A 201 -4.34 -1.76 17.77
C TYR A 201 -4.37 -3.30 17.82
N TYR A 202 -3.72 -3.97 16.87
CA TYR A 202 -3.67 -5.43 16.76
C TYR A 202 -2.48 -6.08 17.50
N ALA A 203 -1.72 -5.30 18.26
CA ALA A 203 -0.55 -5.79 19.00
C ALA A 203 -0.90 -6.62 20.25
N ASN A 204 -2.16 -6.61 20.71
CA ASN A 204 -2.63 -7.34 21.88
C ASN A 204 -3.59 -8.44 21.51
#